data_AF-A0A2W4WT48-F1
#
_entry.id   AF-A0A2W4WT48-F1
#
_cell.length_a   1.000
_cell.length_b   1.000
_cell.length_c   1.000
_cell.angle_alpha   90.00
_cell.angle_beta   90.00
_cell.angle_gamma   90.00
#
_symmetry.space_group_name_H-M   'P 1'
#
loop_
_entity.id
_entity.type
_entity.pdbx_description
1 polymer ?
#
loop_
_entity_poly.entity_id
_entity_poly.type
_entity_poly.pdbx_seq_one_letter_code
_entity_poly.pdbx_strand_id
1 'polypeptide(L)'
;MSDLRNNSIIGAVLASVLGVMGVGVLAETLVHPNYPDTPGYLPEVVIEAAGGPAAPSGPPDFGRLFADPAALAELVARGERVRAQCVSCHTFDAGAANGIGPNMHDAFGRAVGSHAGYAYSEAMAGHGGSWDYLALNDFLASPAGAVRGTKMAFAGLRNDQDRVAMIAYMRSISPNNVALPAPLPEAAPAEDAPTEGDAAPADAPPATPG
;
A
#
# COMPACT_ATOMS: atom_id res chain seq x y z
N MET A 1 -59.69 -23.57 -13.45
CA MET A 1 -58.92 -24.11 -12.29
C MET A 1 -57.41 -23.87 -12.43
N SER A 2 -56.86 -23.80 -13.65
CA SER A 2 -55.43 -23.59 -13.90
C SER A 2 -54.91 -22.21 -13.52
N ASP A 3 -55.71 -21.15 -13.69
CA ASP A 3 -55.27 -19.75 -13.50
C ASP A 3 -55.01 -19.39 -12.04
N LEU A 4 -55.82 -19.91 -11.11
CA LEU A 4 -55.60 -19.75 -9.66
C LEU A 4 -54.32 -20.45 -9.20
N ARG A 5 -54.01 -21.61 -9.78
CA ARG A 5 -52.79 -22.37 -9.46
C ARG A 5 -51.54 -21.65 -9.99
N ASN A 6 -51.63 -21.06 -11.19
CA ASN A 6 -50.56 -20.28 -11.79
C ASN A 6 -50.28 -18.98 -11.01
N ASN A 7 -51.32 -18.27 -10.58
CA ASN A 7 -51.16 -17.07 -9.74
C ASN A 7 -50.51 -17.39 -8.38
N SER A 8 -50.87 -18.53 -7.78
CA SER A 8 -50.27 -18.98 -6.52
C SER A 8 -48.80 -19.37 -6.68
N ILE A 9 -48.43 -20.00 -7.80
CA ILE A 9 -47.03 -20.32 -8.14
C ILE A 9 -46.22 -19.04 -8.38
N ILE A 10 -46.75 -18.10 -9.17
CA ILE A 10 -46.07 -16.82 -9.45
C ILE A 10 -45.88 -16.02 -8.15
N GLY A 11 -46.90 -16.00 -7.27
CA GLY A 11 -46.80 -15.37 -5.95
C GLY A 11 -45.72 -15.98 -5.07
N ALA A 12 -45.61 -17.32 -5.05
CA ALA A 12 -44.57 -18.02 -4.29
C ALA A 12 -43.15 -17.74 -4.82
N VAL A 13 -42.98 -17.67 -6.15
CA VAL A 13 -41.69 -17.33 -6.78
C VAL A 13 -41.30 -15.88 -6.49
N LEU A 14 -42.24 -14.94 -6.60
CA LEU A 14 -41.97 -13.53 -6.30
C LEU A 14 -41.63 -13.32 -4.82
N ALA A 15 -42.36 -13.96 -3.91
CA ALA A 15 -42.10 -13.86 -2.47
C ALA A 15 -40.72 -14.44 -2.08
N SER A 16 -40.31 -15.54 -2.71
CA SER A 16 -39.00 -16.14 -2.46
C SER A 16 -37.86 -15.27 -3.00
N VAL A 17 -38.00 -14.70 -4.20
CA VAL A 17 -37.01 -13.75 -4.76
C VAL A 17 -36.89 -12.50 -3.90
N LEU A 18 -38.02 -11.90 -3.49
CA LEU A 18 -38.02 -10.73 -2.61
C LEU A 18 -37.42 -11.03 -1.23
N GLY A 19 -37.67 -12.23 -0.71
CA GLY A 19 -37.09 -12.70 0.54
C GLY A 19 -35.57 -12.80 0.46
N VAL A 20 -35.02 -13.40 -0.60
CA VAL A 20 -33.57 -13.53 -0.79
C VAL A 20 -32.90 -12.17 -0.96
N MET A 21 -33.45 -11.28 -1.79
CA MET A 21 -32.94 -9.91 -1.93
C MET A 21 -33.05 -9.12 -0.62
N GLY A 22 -34.18 -9.25 0.09
CA GLY A 22 -34.41 -8.57 1.36
C GLY A 22 -33.42 -9.00 2.43
N VAL A 23 -33.10 -10.30 2.53
CA VAL A 23 -32.07 -10.81 3.44
C VAL A 23 -30.69 -10.29 3.07
N GLY A 24 -30.36 -10.19 1.78
CA GLY A 24 -29.08 -9.61 1.32
C GLY A 24 -28.93 -8.14 1.70
N VAL A 25 -29.92 -7.31 1.38
CA VAL A 25 -29.91 -5.88 1.74
C VAL A 25 -29.91 -5.69 3.26
N LEU A 26 -30.68 -6.50 3.98
CA LEU A 26 -30.70 -6.45 5.45
C LEU A 26 -29.35 -6.86 6.04
N ALA A 27 -28.70 -7.89 5.49
CA ALA A 27 -27.36 -8.30 5.89
C ALA A 27 -26.34 -7.18 5.63
N GLU A 28 -26.42 -6.47 4.50
CA GLU A 28 -25.56 -5.32 4.20
C GLU A 28 -25.75 -4.17 5.21
N THR A 29 -26.99 -3.92 5.65
CA THR A 29 -27.29 -2.85 6.63
C THR A 29 -26.98 -3.25 8.08
N LEU A 30 -27.04 -4.53 8.42
CA LEU A 30 -26.78 -5.02 9.79
C LEU A 30 -25.31 -5.36 10.00
N VAL A 31 -24.67 -5.92 8.98
CA VAL A 31 -23.24 -6.26 9.00
C VAL A 31 -22.50 -5.06 8.43
N HIS A 32 -22.13 -4.14 9.31
CA HIS A 32 -21.05 -3.20 9.02
C HIS A 32 -19.74 -3.94 9.34
N PRO A 33 -18.96 -4.39 8.34
CA PRO A 33 -17.63 -4.92 8.62
C PRO A 33 -16.79 -3.75 9.11
N ASN A 34 -16.64 -3.65 10.43
CA ASN A 34 -15.72 -2.72 11.05
C ASN A 34 -14.31 -3.25 10.78
N TYR A 35 -13.71 -2.75 9.70
CA TYR A 35 -12.28 -2.88 9.50
C TYR A 35 -11.60 -2.06 10.60
N PRO A 36 -10.86 -2.68 11.52
CA PRO A 36 -10.24 -1.94 12.60
C PRO A 36 -9.17 -1.01 12.02
N ASP A 37 -9.24 0.27 12.36
CA ASP A 37 -8.23 1.27 11.97
C ASP A 37 -6.84 0.93 12.54
N THR A 38 -6.79 0.06 13.54
CA THR A 38 -5.59 -0.50 14.16
C THR A 38 -5.53 -2.01 13.94
N PRO A 39 -4.49 -2.55 13.27
CA PRO A 39 -4.32 -3.98 13.07
C PRO A 39 -4.26 -4.75 14.41
N GLY A 40 -4.91 -5.92 14.45
CA GLY A 40 -4.69 -6.90 15.51
C GLY A 40 -3.24 -7.38 15.50
N TYR A 41 -2.63 -7.39 16.69
CA TYR A 41 -1.26 -7.78 17.02
C TYR A 41 -0.52 -8.61 15.93
N LEU A 42 0.33 -7.93 15.15
CA LEU A 42 1.39 -8.61 14.40
C LEU A 42 2.44 -9.03 15.44
N PRO A 43 2.94 -10.28 15.45
CA PRO A 43 4.13 -10.58 16.22
C PRO A 43 5.26 -9.71 15.67
N GLU A 44 5.79 -8.82 16.50
CA GLU A 44 6.98 -8.04 16.19
C GLU A 44 8.12 -9.01 15.99
N VAL A 45 8.39 -9.38 14.74
CA VAL A 45 9.76 -9.73 14.35
C VAL A 45 10.51 -8.41 14.48
N VAL A 46 11.07 -8.18 15.67
CA VAL A 46 11.91 -7.02 15.97
C VAL A 46 13.16 -7.14 15.10
N ILE A 47 13.10 -6.57 13.89
CA ILE A 47 14.29 -6.18 13.16
C ILE A 47 14.68 -4.86 13.80
N GLU A 48 15.72 -4.86 14.63
CA GLU A 48 16.16 -3.66 15.34
C GLU A 48 16.23 -2.48 14.36
N ALA A 49 15.42 -1.47 14.63
CA ALA A 49 15.52 -0.19 13.95
C ALA A 49 16.85 0.43 14.40
N ALA A 50 17.87 0.33 13.57
CA ALA A 50 19.03 1.19 13.68
C ALA A 50 18.50 2.63 13.62
N GLY A 51 18.55 3.33 14.75
CA GLY A 51 18.14 4.72 14.89
C GLY A 51 18.98 5.60 13.97
N GLY A 52 18.43 5.89 12.80
CA GLY A 52 18.89 6.94 11.91
C GLY A 52 18.01 8.18 12.05
N PRO A 53 18.50 9.36 11.65
CA PRO A 53 17.73 10.61 11.72
C PRO A 53 16.40 10.48 10.97
N ALA A 54 15.41 11.27 11.41
CA ALA A 54 14.06 11.28 10.85
C ALA A 54 14.10 11.29 9.31
N ALA A 55 13.39 10.33 8.71
CA ALA A 55 13.31 10.17 7.27
C ALA A 55 12.88 11.50 6.63
N PRO A 56 13.51 11.93 5.52
CA PRO A 56 13.12 13.14 4.82
C PRO A 56 11.63 13.07 4.43
N SER A 57 10.93 14.20 4.48
CA SER A 57 9.55 14.30 4.03
C SER A 57 9.48 14.11 2.51
N GLY A 58 9.21 12.89 2.07
CA GLY A 58 9.12 12.52 0.66
C GLY A 58 9.29 11.02 0.43
N PRO A 59 9.01 10.52 -0.78
CA PRO A 59 9.28 9.12 -1.13
C PRO A 59 10.79 8.82 -1.03
N PRO A 60 11.19 7.57 -0.69
CA PRO A 60 12.60 7.20 -0.62
C PRO A 60 13.33 7.48 -1.94
N ASP A 61 14.54 8.04 -1.86
CA ASP A 61 15.40 8.23 -3.03
C ASP A 61 16.08 6.90 -3.41
N PHE A 62 15.36 6.06 -4.14
CA PHE A 62 15.86 4.78 -4.63
C PHE A 62 17.12 4.91 -5.50
N GLY A 63 17.29 6.04 -6.19
CA GLY A 63 18.46 6.32 -7.02
C GLY A 63 19.73 6.41 -6.19
N ARG A 64 19.70 7.14 -5.07
CA ARG A 64 20.81 7.21 -4.11
C ARG A 64 20.95 5.92 -3.30
N LEU A 65 19.84 5.37 -2.80
CA LEU A 65 19.86 4.22 -1.89
C LEU A 65 20.41 2.95 -2.54
N PHE A 66 20.22 2.77 -3.86
CA PHE A 66 20.68 1.58 -4.58
C PHE A 66 21.93 1.83 -5.44
N ALA A 67 22.59 3.00 -5.30
CA ALA A 67 23.79 3.34 -6.06
C ALA A 67 25.03 2.56 -5.60
N ASP A 68 25.17 2.31 -4.29
CA ASP A 68 26.28 1.54 -3.74
C ASP A 68 25.97 0.02 -3.76
N PRO A 69 26.78 -0.81 -4.44
CA PRO A 69 26.56 -2.26 -4.49
C PRO A 69 26.61 -2.95 -3.12
N ALA A 70 27.43 -2.47 -2.18
CA ALA A 70 27.55 -3.07 -0.86
C ALA A 70 26.29 -2.81 -0.02
N ALA A 71 25.85 -1.55 0.05
CA ALA A 71 24.57 -1.19 0.68
C ALA A 71 23.39 -1.90 0.03
N LEU A 72 23.37 -2.05 -1.31
CA LEU A 72 22.32 -2.78 -2.00
C LEU A 72 22.27 -4.26 -1.59
N ALA A 73 23.43 -4.92 -1.45
CA ALA A 73 23.48 -6.31 -1.00
C ALA A 73 22.94 -6.47 0.43
N GLU A 74 23.25 -5.53 1.33
CA GLU A 74 22.69 -5.52 2.68
C GLU A 74 21.16 -5.31 2.69
N LEU A 75 20.66 -4.42 1.83
CA LEU A 75 19.23 -4.19 1.64
C LEU A 75 18.52 -5.43 1.10
N VAL A 76 19.11 -6.14 0.14
CA VAL A 76 18.59 -7.42 -0.36
C VAL A 76 18.51 -8.43 0.78
N ALA A 77 19.59 -8.60 1.55
CA ALA A 77 19.61 -9.53 2.70
C ALA A 77 18.59 -9.15 3.78
N ARG A 78 18.33 -7.85 3.99
CA ARG A 78 17.24 -7.38 4.87
C ARG A 78 15.87 -7.69 4.28
N GLY A 79 15.68 -7.45 2.98
CA GLY A 79 14.44 -7.73 2.26
C GLY A 79 14.06 -9.21 2.31
N GLU A 80 15.06 -10.11 2.22
CA GLU A 80 14.86 -11.56 2.42
C GLU A 80 14.27 -11.91 3.79
N ARG A 81 14.63 -11.15 4.84
CA ARG A 81 14.03 -11.30 6.18
C ARG A 81 12.62 -10.73 6.24
N VAL A 82 12.41 -9.54 5.65
CA VAL A 82 11.08 -8.90 5.58
C VAL A 82 10.08 -9.78 4.82
N ARG A 83 10.54 -10.47 3.78
CA ARG A 83 9.77 -11.44 2.99
C ARG A 83 9.06 -12.48 3.84
N ALA A 84 9.55 -12.81 5.04
CA ALA A 84 8.89 -13.72 5.97
C ALA A 84 7.43 -13.33 6.29
N GLN A 85 7.06 -12.05 6.17
CA GLN A 85 5.68 -11.59 6.32
C GLN A 85 4.78 -11.92 5.12
N CYS A 86 5.38 -12.25 3.97
CA CYS A 86 4.69 -12.47 2.71
C CYS A 86 4.56 -13.95 2.33
N VAL A 87 5.41 -14.83 2.89
CA VAL A 87 5.50 -16.25 2.49
C VAL A 87 4.27 -17.08 2.83
N SER A 88 3.41 -16.60 3.73
CA SER A 88 2.13 -17.26 4.03
C SER A 88 1.16 -17.22 2.85
N CYS A 89 1.29 -16.22 1.98
CA CYS A 89 0.39 -16.00 0.85
C CYS A 89 1.09 -16.14 -0.50
N HIS A 90 2.39 -15.83 -0.58
CA HIS A 90 3.13 -15.72 -1.82
C HIS A 90 4.32 -16.67 -1.89
N THR A 91 4.60 -17.14 -3.11
CA THR A 91 5.85 -17.83 -3.46
C THR A 91 6.80 -16.87 -4.17
N PHE A 92 8.10 -17.14 -4.11
CA PHE A 92 9.15 -16.25 -4.62
C PHE A 92 10.14 -16.93 -5.57
N ASP A 93 10.14 -18.26 -5.63
CA ASP A 93 11.01 -19.00 -6.53
C ASP A 93 10.49 -18.97 -7.97
N ALA A 94 11.42 -19.03 -8.92
CA ALA A 94 11.12 -19.07 -10.35
C ALA A 94 10.23 -20.27 -10.69
N GLY A 95 9.06 -19.99 -11.30
CA GLY A 95 8.12 -21.03 -11.72
C GLY A 95 7.36 -21.72 -10.59
N ALA A 96 7.48 -21.26 -9.34
CA ALA A 96 6.68 -21.78 -8.24
C ALA A 96 5.19 -21.46 -8.43
N ALA A 97 4.33 -22.29 -7.84
CA ALA A 97 2.88 -22.17 -7.97
C ALA A 97 2.34 -20.89 -7.30
N ASN A 98 1.20 -20.42 -7.80
CA ASN A 98 0.38 -19.44 -7.11
C ASN A 98 -0.20 -20.02 -5.81
N GLY A 99 -0.38 -19.18 -4.80
CA GLY A 99 -1.01 -19.54 -3.52
C GLY A 99 -2.26 -18.70 -3.26
N ILE A 100 -2.42 -18.24 -2.02
CA ILE A 100 -3.44 -17.22 -1.69
C ILE A 100 -3.20 -15.96 -2.53
N GLY A 101 -1.93 -15.58 -2.71
CA GLY A 101 -1.46 -14.55 -3.62
C GLY A 101 -0.73 -15.13 -4.85
N PRO A 102 -0.46 -14.31 -5.88
CA PRO A 102 0.32 -14.75 -7.04
C PRO A 102 1.80 -14.98 -6.66
N ASN A 103 2.51 -15.72 -7.50
CA ASN A 103 3.96 -15.81 -7.41
C ASN A 103 4.63 -14.44 -7.67
N MET A 104 5.59 -14.10 -6.82
CA MET A 104 6.28 -12.81 -6.78
C MET A 104 7.61 -12.80 -7.54
N HIS A 105 8.05 -13.94 -8.08
CA HIS A 105 9.18 -13.96 -9.00
C HIS A 105 8.82 -13.14 -10.24
N ASP A 106 9.79 -12.37 -10.75
CA ASP A 106 9.62 -11.48 -11.92
C ASP A 106 8.46 -10.47 -11.75
N ALA A 107 8.10 -10.12 -10.51
CA ALA A 107 7.04 -9.15 -10.26
C ALA A 107 7.51 -7.71 -10.49
N PHE A 108 8.78 -7.41 -10.25
CA PHE A 108 9.33 -6.09 -10.45
C PHE A 108 9.31 -5.71 -11.93
N GLY A 109 8.84 -4.50 -12.25
CA GLY A 109 8.68 -3.98 -13.61
C GLY A 109 7.50 -4.57 -14.41
N ARG A 110 6.87 -5.64 -13.92
CA ARG A 110 5.73 -6.27 -14.58
C ARG A 110 4.47 -5.40 -14.44
N ALA A 111 3.57 -5.49 -15.41
CA ALA A 111 2.27 -4.83 -15.32
C ALA A 111 1.50 -5.28 -14.07
N VAL A 112 0.81 -4.33 -13.45
CA VAL A 112 0.00 -4.59 -12.25
C VAL A 112 -1.12 -5.58 -12.61
N GLY A 113 -1.37 -6.56 -11.75
CA GLY A 113 -2.46 -7.51 -11.95
C GLY A 113 -2.29 -8.48 -13.13
N SER A 114 -1.06 -8.68 -13.64
CA SER A 114 -0.85 -9.40 -14.91
C SER A 114 -0.18 -10.77 -14.81
N HIS A 115 0.08 -11.30 -13.60
CA HIS A 115 0.67 -12.64 -13.47
C HIS A 115 -0.29 -13.72 -14.01
N ALA A 116 0.18 -14.54 -14.93
CA ALA A 116 -0.64 -15.56 -15.56
C ALA A 116 -1.15 -16.60 -14.55
N GLY A 117 -2.37 -17.07 -14.75
CA GLY A 117 -2.96 -18.13 -13.94
C GLY A 117 -3.33 -17.71 -12.49
N TYR A 118 -3.35 -16.42 -12.18
CA TYR A 118 -3.86 -15.91 -10.90
C TYR A 118 -5.13 -15.07 -11.09
N ALA A 119 -6.13 -15.29 -10.25
CA ALA A 119 -7.42 -14.59 -10.30
C ALA A 119 -7.41 -13.33 -9.41
N TYR A 120 -7.02 -12.21 -10.00
CA TYR A 120 -6.95 -10.92 -9.32
C TYR A 120 -8.32 -10.39 -8.84
N SER A 121 -8.30 -9.34 -8.01
CA SER A 121 -9.48 -8.50 -7.82
C SER A 121 -9.72 -7.65 -9.05
N GLU A 122 -10.97 -7.23 -9.30
CA GLU A 122 -11.28 -6.29 -10.39
C GLU A 122 -10.49 -4.98 -10.23
N ALA A 123 -10.37 -4.49 -8.99
CA ALA A 123 -9.58 -3.31 -8.66
C ALA A 123 -8.11 -3.46 -9.05
N MET A 124 -7.48 -4.59 -8.73
CA MET A 124 -6.07 -4.83 -9.06
C MET A 124 -5.86 -5.04 -10.55
N ALA A 125 -6.73 -5.78 -11.22
CA ALA A 125 -6.64 -6.03 -12.65
C ALA A 125 -6.87 -4.74 -13.48
N GLY A 126 -7.73 -3.84 -12.98
CA GLY A 126 -8.03 -2.55 -13.62
C GLY A 126 -7.13 -1.39 -13.19
N HIS A 127 -6.18 -1.59 -12.27
CA HIS A 127 -5.35 -0.50 -11.73
C HIS A 127 -4.45 0.15 -12.80
N GLY A 128 -3.96 -0.65 -13.75
CA GLY A 128 -3.01 -0.20 -14.77
C GLY A 128 -1.61 0.04 -14.22
N GLY A 129 -0.70 0.47 -15.10
CA GLY A 129 0.70 0.73 -14.76
C GLY A 129 1.54 -0.56 -14.56
N SER A 130 2.73 -0.35 -14.02
CA SER A 130 3.72 -1.40 -13.75
C SER A 130 4.28 -1.27 -12.34
N TRP A 131 4.79 -2.38 -11.79
CA TRP A 131 5.45 -2.40 -10.49
C TRP A 131 6.85 -1.79 -10.54
N ASP A 132 6.92 -0.46 -10.48
CA ASP A 132 8.16 0.28 -10.30
C ASP A 132 8.46 0.58 -8.81
N TYR A 133 9.54 1.31 -8.54
CA TYR A 133 9.99 1.63 -7.19
C TYR A 133 8.93 2.41 -6.37
N LEU A 134 8.26 3.38 -6.97
CA LEU A 134 7.29 4.24 -6.28
C LEU A 134 5.96 3.50 -6.12
N ALA A 135 5.48 2.85 -7.18
CA ALA A 135 4.25 2.08 -7.14
C ALA A 135 4.32 0.95 -6.09
N LEU A 136 5.46 0.25 -6.02
CA LEU A 136 5.67 -0.77 -4.98
C LEU A 136 5.82 -0.16 -3.60
N ASN A 137 6.51 0.97 -3.45
CA ASN A 137 6.62 1.63 -2.14
C ASN A 137 5.23 1.99 -1.59
N ASP A 138 4.38 2.59 -2.40
CA ASP A 138 3.04 3.03 -2.00
C ASP A 138 2.13 1.83 -1.71
N PHE A 139 2.19 0.81 -2.57
CA PHE A 139 1.42 -0.41 -2.38
C PHE A 139 1.86 -1.19 -1.14
N LEU A 140 3.17 -1.29 -0.88
CA LEU A 140 3.69 -1.96 0.32
C LEU A 140 3.41 -1.15 1.59
N ALA A 141 3.32 0.19 1.51
CA ALA A 141 2.94 1.03 2.65
C ALA A 141 1.49 0.81 3.07
N SER A 142 0.57 0.72 2.10
CA SER A 142 -0.84 0.39 2.34
C SER A 142 -1.50 -0.19 1.08
N PRO A 143 -1.69 -1.51 0.98
CA PRO A 143 -2.32 -2.14 -0.18
C PRO A 143 -3.74 -1.62 -0.43
N ALA A 144 -4.52 -1.49 0.63
CA ALA A 144 -5.90 -1.01 0.55
C ALA A 144 -5.98 0.51 0.27
N GLY A 145 -4.97 1.28 0.68
CA GLY A 145 -4.84 2.70 0.38
C GLY A 145 -4.46 2.94 -1.09
N ALA A 146 -3.51 2.17 -1.61
CA ALA A 146 -3.03 2.29 -2.99
C ALA A 146 -4.01 1.68 -4.01
N VAL A 147 -4.59 0.52 -3.71
CA VAL A 147 -5.54 -0.19 -4.59
C VAL A 147 -6.79 -0.54 -3.80
N ARG A 148 -7.72 0.41 -3.73
CA ARG A 148 -8.99 0.22 -3.02
C ARG A 148 -9.81 -0.91 -3.65
N GLY A 149 -10.20 -1.89 -2.84
CA GLY A 149 -10.89 -3.10 -3.31
C GLY A 149 -9.94 -4.25 -3.69
N THR A 150 -8.63 -4.11 -3.42
CA THR A 150 -7.71 -5.25 -3.51
C THR A 150 -8.12 -6.39 -2.57
N LYS A 151 -7.94 -7.64 -3.02
CA LYS A 151 -8.14 -8.86 -2.20
C LYS A 151 -7.02 -9.07 -1.18
N MET A 152 -5.92 -8.33 -1.29
CA MET A 152 -4.78 -8.45 -0.38
C MET A 152 -5.08 -7.73 0.95
N ALA A 153 -5.59 -8.49 1.93
CA ALA A 153 -5.86 -8.01 3.28
C ALA A 153 -4.58 -7.95 4.14
N PHE A 154 -3.67 -7.05 3.77
CA PHE A 154 -2.42 -6.81 4.49
C PHE A 154 -2.37 -5.36 5.00
N ALA A 155 -1.91 -5.18 6.24
CA ALA A 155 -1.88 -3.87 6.89
C ALA A 155 -0.84 -2.91 6.28
N GLY A 156 0.16 -3.44 5.59
CA GLY A 156 1.28 -2.68 5.03
C GLY A 156 2.52 -2.71 5.92
N LEU A 157 3.66 -2.41 5.29
CA LEU A 157 4.97 -2.24 5.91
C LEU A 157 5.14 -0.76 6.29
N ARG A 158 4.88 -0.41 7.55
CA ARG A 158 4.98 0.99 8.03
C ARG A 158 6.40 1.52 8.05
N ASN A 159 7.39 0.65 8.25
CA ASN A 159 8.79 1.03 8.27
C ASN A 159 9.32 1.23 6.84
N ASP A 160 9.77 2.44 6.55
CA ASP A 160 10.31 2.82 5.24
C ASP A 160 11.54 1.99 4.86
N GLN A 161 12.41 1.68 5.81
CA GLN A 161 13.60 0.86 5.56
C GLN A 161 13.23 -0.58 5.19
N ASP A 162 12.16 -1.12 5.76
CA ASP A 162 11.68 -2.46 5.40
C ASP A 162 11.03 -2.47 4.02
N ARG A 163 10.33 -1.39 3.62
CA ARG A 163 9.82 -1.25 2.25
C ARG A 163 10.94 -1.15 1.24
N VAL A 164 11.92 -0.28 1.48
CA VAL A 164 13.10 -0.13 0.61
C VAL A 164 13.84 -1.47 0.46
N ALA A 165 14.07 -2.17 1.57
CA ALA A 165 14.72 -3.48 1.56
C ALA A 165 13.89 -4.54 0.81
N MET A 166 12.58 -4.58 1.01
CA MET A 166 11.70 -5.49 0.29
C MET A 166 11.70 -5.23 -1.22
N ILE A 167 11.71 -3.96 -1.64
CA ILE A 167 11.83 -3.56 -3.06
C ILE A 167 13.19 -3.99 -3.63
N ALA A 168 14.28 -3.81 -2.88
CA ALA A 168 15.60 -4.29 -3.28
C ALA A 168 15.61 -5.81 -3.51
N TYR A 169 15.00 -6.58 -2.60
CA TYR A 169 14.86 -8.03 -2.76
C TYR A 169 13.96 -8.43 -3.94
N MET A 170 12.81 -7.76 -4.14
CA MET A 170 11.94 -8.03 -5.30
C MET A 170 12.66 -7.77 -6.63
N ARG A 171 13.50 -6.73 -6.68
CA ARG A 171 14.36 -6.44 -7.82
C ARG A 171 15.41 -7.53 -8.04
N SER A 172 16.00 -8.09 -6.99
CA SER A 172 17.04 -9.14 -7.14
C SER A 172 16.49 -10.48 -7.66
N ILE A 173 15.21 -10.77 -7.44
CA ILE A 173 14.52 -11.97 -7.95
C ILE A 173 13.73 -11.74 -9.24
N SER A 174 13.93 -10.57 -9.88
CA SER A 174 13.26 -10.23 -11.13
C SER A 174 14.30 -10.01 -12.23
N PRO A 175 14.20 -10.70 -13.38
CA PRO A 175 15.07 -10.44 -14.53
C PRO A 175 14.85 -9.07 -15.16
N ASN A 176 13.70 -8.41 -14.89
CA ASN A 176 13.38 -7.08 -15.40
C ASN A 176 14.21 -5.99 -14.72
N ASN A 177 14.94 -5.22 -15.52
CA ASN A 177 15.80 -4.14 -15.07
C ASN A 177 15.13 -2.77 -15.27
N VAL A 178 14.08 -2.46 -14.49
CA VAL A 178 13.60 -1.06 -14.42
C VAL A 178 14.79 -0.20 -13.98
N ALA A 179 15.19 0.74 -14.84
CA ALA A 179 16.33 1.60 -14.60
C ALA A 179 16.17 2.33 -13.26
N LEU A 180 17.28 2.49 -12.54
CA LEU A 180 17.25 3.27 -11.31
C LEU A 180 16.76 4.69 -11.63
N PRO A 181 15.81 5.24 -10.85
CA PRO A 181 15.39 6.62 -11.03
C PRO A 181 16.59 7.54 -10.77
N ALA A 182 16.62 8.68 -11.46
CA ALA A 182 17.62 9.69 -11.16
C ALA A 182 17.50 10.11 -9.67
N PRO A 183 18.62 10.31 -8.97
CA PRO A 183 18.61 10.87 -7.62
C PRO A 183 17.73 12.12 -7.55
N LEU A 184 16.93 12.23 -6.49
CA LEU A 184 16.15 13.44 -6.27
C LEU A 184 17.10 14.64 -6.14
N PRO A 185 16.76 15.84 -6.63
CA PRO A 185 17.60 17.01 -6.40
C PRO A 185 17.85 17.18 -4.90
N GLU A 186 19.10 17.46 -4.52
CA GLU A 186 19.45 17.76 -3.13
C GLU A 186 18.50 18.88 -2.66
N ALA A 187 17.77 18.66 -1.56
CA ALA A 187 16.97 19.75 -1.00
C ALA A 187 17.95 20.89 -0.68
N ALA A 188 17.74 22.04 -1.30
CA ALA A 188 18.50 23.24 -0.94
C ALA A 188 18.41 23.40 0.58
N PRO A 189 19.52 23.69 1.28
CA PRO A 189 19.45 23.99 2.70
C PRO A 189 18.35 25.02 2.89
N ALA A 190 17.42 24.74 3.80
CA ALA A 190 16.37 25.68 4.14
C ALA A 190 17.06 27.00 4.48
N GLU A 191 16.93 27.98 3.59
CA GLU A 191 17.36 29.34 3.88
C GLU A 191 16.60 29.75 5.14
N ASP A 192 17.36 30.12 6.17
CA ASP A 192 16.86 30.49 7.49
C ASP A 192 15.63 31.39 7.33
N ALA A 193 14.46 30.86 7.70
CA ALA A 193 13.27 31.67 7.86
C ALA A 193 13.63 32.81 8.84
N PRO A 194 13.25 34.07 8.54
CA PRO A 194 13.61 35.19 9.40
C PRO A 194 13.11 34.93 10.81
N THR A 195 14.00 34.95 11.79
CA THR A 195 13.63 34.86 13.20
C THR A 195 12.69 36.01 13.53
N GLU A 196 11.46 35.66 13.90
CA GLU A 196 10.48 36.55 14.49
C GLU A 196 11.09 37.20 15.74
N GLY A 197 11.51 38.46 15.60
CA GLY A 197 12.30 39.13 16.63
C GLY A 197 12.74 40.54 16.26
N ASP A 198 11.88 41.35 15.65
CA ASP A 198 11.98 42.80 15.78
C ASP A 198 10.58 43.42 15.68
N ALA A 199 9.82 43.30 16.77
CA ALA A 199 8.66 44.15 16.99
C ALA A 199 9.15 45.45 17.63
N ALA A 200 9.49 46.43 16.78
CA ALA A 200 9.58 47.82 17.20
C ALA A 200 8.19 48.28 17.73
N PRO A 201 8.09 48.91 18.90
CA PRO A 201 6.81 49.38 19.42
C PRO A 201 6.37 50.65 18.68
N ALA A 202 5.17 50.61 18.09
CA ALA A 202 4.49 51.77 17.53
C ALA A 202 3.64 52.49 18.60
N ASP A 203 3.96 53.77 18.79
CA ASP A 203 3.15 54.93 19.18
C ASP A 203 1.99 54.83 20.20
N ALA A 204 2.05 55.73 21.18
CA ALA A 204 0.89 56.22 21.94
C ALA A 204 0.63 57.71 21.60
N PRO A 205 -0.65 58.12 21.40
CA PRO A 205 -1.03 59.38 20.74
C PRO A 205 -1.06 60.63 21.67
N PRO A 206 -1.17 61.86 21.10
CA PRO A 206 -1.07 63.11 21.85
C PRO A 206 -2.43 63.61 22.40
N ALA A 207 -2.39 64.19 23.60
CA ALA A 207 -3.43 65.04 24.20
C ALA A 207 -2.80 65.79 25.38
N THR A 208 -2.90 67.10 25.64
CA THR A 208 -3.46 68.35 25.05
C THR A 208 -2.75 69.48 25.86
N PRO A 209 -2.64 70.74 25.39
CA PRO A 209 -1.95 71.80 26.12
C PRO A 209 -2.89 72.56 27.09
N GLY A 210 -2.33 73.01 28.22
CA GLY A 210 -2.84 74.13 29.02
C GLY A 210 -2.13 75.41 28.67
#